data_AF-A0A517YQS7-F1
#
_entry.id   AF-A0A517YQS7-F1
#
_cell.length_a   1.000
_cell.length_b   1.000
_cell.length_c   1.000
_cell.angle_alpha   90.00
_cell.angle_beta   90.00
_cell.angle_gamma   90.00
#
_symmetry.space_group_name_H-M   'P 1'
#
loop_
_entity.id
_entity.type
_entity.pdbx_description
1 polymer ?
#
loop_
_entity_poly.entity_id
_entity_poly.type
_entity_poly.pdbx_seq_one_letter_code
_entity_poly.pdbx_strand_id
1 'polypeptide(L)'
;MVGRIAKLMVCAVATVGFLFVSGCYKDDVPQERVEMPMPGGRGEVKPNQKIEMLAKHERDARVKELEGKELMSCGEVMPVANGGEVVGDGEGVRRVEKSDEEWRSLLSHDEYRVMREKGTERAFTGQWLKNKEKGQYVCAACGSVLFESDDKFESRTGWPSFSEVAEKGNVVLKEDRSYGMVRAEVVCGVCDGHLGHVFNDGPLPSGKRYCINSVALDFNKYAK
;
A
#
# COMPACT_ATOMS: atom_id res chain seq x y z
N MET A 1 -6.67 25.20 -58.67
CA MET A 1 -7.87 24.81 -59.45
C MET A 1 -7.48 23.57 -60.22
N VAL A 2 -8.00 22.34 -60.08
CA VAL A 2 -9.17 21.72 -59.44
C VAL A 2 -8.73 20.26 -59.14
N GLY A 3 -8.81 19.75 -57.91
CA GLY A 3 -9.84 18.77 -57.45
C GLY A 3 -9.32 17.32 -57.52
N ARG A 4 -8.93 16.68 -56.41
CA ARG A 4 -9.71 15.69 -55.59
C ARG A 4 -10.45 14.67 -56.45
N ILE A 5 -10.26 13.35 -56.26
CA ILE A 5 -11.05 12.52 -55.32
C ILE A 5 -10.31 11.21 -55.00
N ALA A 6 -10.37 10.81 -53.72
CA ALA A 6 -9.92 9.52 -53.22
C ALA A 6 -11.11 8.55 -53.02
N LYS A 7 -10.80 7.24 -53.10
CA LYS A 7 -11.43 6.08 -52.41
C LYS A 7 -12.96 5.88 -52.54
N LEU A 8 -13.39 4.73 -53.06
CA LEU A 8 -14.00 3.59 -52.31
C LEU A 8 -14.60 2.52 -53.25
N MET A 9 -14.84 1.33 -52.65
CA MET A 9 -15.62 0.15 -53.07
C MET A 9 -14.77 -1.07 -53.47
N VAL A 10 -14.59 -2.07 -52.59
CA VAL A 10 -15.55 -3.05 -52.01
C VAL A 10 -15.86 -4.19 -53.00
N CYS A 11 -15.57 -5.41 -52.52
CA CYS A 11 -16.31 -6.67 -52.63
C CYS A 11 -15.56 -7.89 -53.22
N ALA A 12 -15.54 -8.93 -52.37
CA ALA A 12 -15.68 -10.34 -52.68
C ALA A 12 -14.46 -11.02 -53.35
N VAL A 13 -14.11 -12.28 -53.10
CA VAL A 13 -14.85 -13.45 -52.61
C VAL A 13 -13.83 -14.34 -51.89
N ALA A 14 -14.20 -14.88 -50.73
CA ALA A 14 -13.48 -15.98 -50.09
C ALA A 14 -13.95 -17.30 -50.70
N THR A 15 -13.04 -18.22 -51.04
CA THR A 15 -13.40 -19.64 -51.24
C THR A 15 -12.21 -20.58 -51.01
N VAL A 16 -12.44 -21.47 -50.03
CA VAL A 16 -12.02 -22.89 -49.85
C VAL A 16 -10.55 -23.32 -49.67
N GLY A 17 -10.36 -24.15 -48.64
CA GLY A 17 -9.25 -25.10 -48.46
C GLY A 17 -8.90 -25.32 -46.98
N PHE A 18 -9.82 -25.83 -46.14
CA PHE A 18 -9.87 -27.23 -45.65
C PHE A 18 -8.50 -27.89 -45.40
N LEU A 19 -8.18 -28.14 -44.12
CA LEU A 19 -7.70 -29.42 -43.56
C LEU A 19 -7.52 -29.25 -42.04
N PHE A 20 -8.56 -29.58 -41.27
CA PHE A 20 -8.47 -29.83 -39.83
C PHE A 20 -8.67 -31.33 -39.59
N VAL A 21 -7.69 -31.94 -38.93
CA VAL A 21 -7.69 -33.35 -38.56
C VAL A 21 -8.65 -33.56 -37.40
N SER A 22 -9.59 -34.49 -37.59
CA SER A 22 -10.53 -34.96 -36.57
C SER A 22 -9.82 -35.82 -35.52
N GLY A 23 -9.94 -35.43 -34.26
CA GLY A 23 -9.74 -36.28 -33.09
C GLY A 23 -11.05 -36.46 -32.36
N CYS A 24 -11.56 -37.69 -32.35
CA CYS A 24 -12.79 -38.12 -31.71
C CYS A 24 -12.65 -38.10 -30.18
N TYR A 25 -13.63 -37.55 -29.46
CA TYR A 25 -14.01 -38.07 -28.15
C TYR A 25 -15.51 -37.88 -27.94
N LYS A 26 -16.22 -39.01 -27.81
CA LYS A 26 -17.59 -39.08 -27.30
C LYS A 26 -17.51 -39.36 -25.81
N ASP A 27 -18.45 -38.84 -25.04
CA ASP A 27 -19.40 -39.66 -24.26
C ASP A 27 -20.14 -38.77 -23.25
N ASP A 28 -21.41 -38.54 -23.58
CA ASP A 28 -22.61 -38.57 -22.73
C ASP A 28 -22.52 -38.14 -21.26
N VAL A 29 -23.11 -36.98 -20.94
CA VAL A 29 -23.61 -36.66 -19.60
C VAL A 29 -25.09 -36.26 -19.69
N PRO A 30 -26.01 -36.89 -18.93
CA PRO A 30 -27.44 -36.61 -19.00
C PRO A 30 -27.81 -35.24 -18.43
N GLN A 31 -28.69 -34.51 -19.11
CA GLN A 31 -29.30 -33.29 -18.60
C GLN A 31 -30.47 -33.63 -17.66
N GLU A 32 -30.24 -33.56 -16.35
CA GLU A 32 -31.34 -33.39 -15.39
C GLU A 32 -31.70 -31.91 -15.28
N ARG A 33 -32.94 -31.61 -15.67
CA ARG A 33 -33.60 -30.32 -15.58
C ARG A 33 -33.94 -30.05 -14.11
N VAL A 34 -33.10 -29.29 -13.41
CA VAL A 34 -33.45 -28.74 -12.10
C VAL A 34 -34.20 -27.43 -12.31
N GLU A 35 -35.52 -27.45 -12.08
CA GLU A 35 -36.36 -26.26 -12.05
C GLU A 35 -35.96 -25.40 -10.83
N MET A 36 -35.48 -24.18 -11.08
CA MET A 36 -35.15 -23.21 -10.04
C MET A 36 -36.41 -22.42 -9.63
N PRO A 37 -36.77 -22.35 -8.33
CA PRO A 37 -37.83 -21.46 -7.88
C PRO A 37 -37.34 -20.02 -7.87
N MET A 38 -38.12 -19.13 -8.49
CA MET A 38 -37.90 -17.68 -8.51
C MET A 38 -38.33 -17.07 -7.16
N PRO A 39 -37.45 -16.37 -6.41
CA PRO A 39 -37.92 -15.47 -5.35
C PRO A 39 -38.28 -14.11 -5.96
N GLY A 40 -39.56 -13.78 -5.86
CA GLY A 40 -40.06 -12.42 -6.05
C GLY A 40 -39.64 -11.49 -4.91
N GLY A 41 -39.35 -10.24 -5.25
CA GLY A 41 -39.07 -9.17 -4.29
C GLY A 41 -38.21 -8.06 -4.89
N ARG A 42 -38.83 -7.10 -5.59
CA ARG A 42 -38.16 -5.88 -6.03
C ARG A 42 -38.02 -4.93 -4.83
N GLY A 43 -36.88 -4.99 -4.15
CA GLY A 43 -36.36 -3.91 -3.33
C GLY A 43 -35.34 -3.13 -4.14
N GLU A 44 -35.60 -1.85 -4.38
CA GLU A 44 -34.66 -0.95 -5.05
C GLU A 44 -33.44 -0.70 -4.15
N VAL A 45 -32.28 -1.25 -4.53
CA VAL A 45 -31.00 -1.02 -3.85
C VAL A 45 -30.42 0.30 -4.37
N LYS A 46 -30.20 1.26 -3.47
CA LYS A 46 -29.64 2.59 -3.79
C LYS A 46 -28.23 2.46 -4.39
N PRO A 47 -27.85 3.26 -5.40
CA PRO A 47 -26.60 3.09 -6.18
C PRO A 47 -25.31 2.97 -5.36
N ASN A 48 -25.25 3.62 -4.19
CA ASN A 48 -24.04 3.64 -3.35
C ASN A 48 -23.77 2.36 -2.56
N GLN A 49 -24.71 1.41 -2.47
CA GLN A 49 -24.45 0.13 -1.78
C GLN A 49 -23.76 -0.91 -2.68
N LYS A 50 -23.86 -0.75 -4.02
CA LYS A 50 -23.27 -1.71 -4.97
C LYS A 50 -21.76 -1.53 -5.10
N ILE A 51 -21.24 -0.31 -4.91
CA ILE A 51 -19.80 0.01 -4.99
C ILE A 51 -19.06 -0.51 -3.74
N GLU A 52 -19.65 -0.38 -2.55
CA GLU A 52 -19.05 -0.92 -1.31
C GLU A 52 -19.03 -2.45 -1.27
N MET A 53 -20.06 -3.12 -1.81
CA MET A 53 -20.07 -4.59 -1.91
C MET A 53 -19.02 -5.13 -2.88
N LEU A 54 -18.77 -4.44 -4.00
CA LEU A 54 -17.76 -4.84 -4.99
C LEU A 54 -16.33 -4.70 -4.41
N ALA A 55 -16.04 -3.61 -3.70
CA ALA A 55 -14.76 -3.41 -3.03
C ALA A 55 -14.52 -4.40 -1.85
N LYS A 56 -15.59 -4.93 -1.25
CA LYS A 56 -15.48 -5.99 -0.23
C LYS A 56 -15.21 -7.36 -0.86
N HIS A 57 -15.89 -7.69 -1.96
CA HIS A 57 -15.74 -8.99 -2.62
C HIS A 57 -14.37 -9.18 -3.29
N GLU A 58 -13.77 -8.10 -3.82
CA GLU A 58 -12.42 -8.15 -4.41
C GLU A 58 -11.32 -8.35 -3.34
N ARG A 59 -11.56 -7.89 -2.10
CA ARG A 59 -10.65 -8.15 -0.97
C ARG A 59 -10.79 -9.59 -0.45
N ASP A 60 -12.01 -10.11 -0.37
CA ASP A 60 -12.28 -11.47 0.13
C ASP A 60 -11.75 -12.56 -0.84
N ALA A 61 -11.75 -12.31 -2.15
CA ALA A 61 -11.22 -13.24 -3.15
C ALA A 61 -9.69 -13.41 -3.05
N ARG A 62 -8.96 -12.36 -2.64
CA ARG A 62 -7.49 -12.39 -2.49
C ARG A 62 -7.03 -13.12 -1.23
N VAL A 63 -7.89 -13.20 -0.21
CA VAL A 63 -7.63 -13.95 1.03
C VAL A 63 -7.70 -15.47 0.78
N LYS A 64 -8.65 -15.94 -0.05
CA LYS A 64 -8.81 -17.38 -0.34
C LYS A 64 -7.69 -18.00 -1.19
N GLU A 65 -6.96 -17.22 -1.97
CA GLU A 65 -5.86 -17.74 -2.80
C GLU A 65 -4.59 -18.02 -1.97
N LEU A 66 -4.50 -17.49 -0.75
CA LEU A 66 -3.37 -17.66 0.16
C LEU A 66 -3.52 -18.86 1.11
N GLU A 67 -4.72 -19.43 1.24
CA GLU A 67 -4.98 -20.58 2.13
C GLU A 67 -4.57 -21.94 1.55
N GLY A 68 -4.09 -21.99 0.30
CA GLY A 68 -3.86 -23.23 -0.45
C GLY A 68 -2.40 -23.68 -0.65
N LYS A 69 -1.41 -23.09 0.02
CA LYS A 69 0.00 -23.48 -0.16
C LYS A 69 0.61 -24.01 1.14
N GLU A 70 0.62 -25.34 1.24
CA GLU A 70 1.29 -26.14 2.27
C GLU A 70 2.82 -25.92 2.28
N LEU A 71 3.39 -25.92 3.48
CA LEU A 71 4.81 -25.81 3.82
C LEU A 71 5.63 -27.08 3.49
N MET A 72 6.90 -26.88 3.13
CA MET A 72 8.03 -27.75 3.51
C MET A 72 9.19 -26.82 3.94
N SER A 73 9.50 -26.65 5.24
CA SER A 73 10.48 -27.41 6.07
C SER A 73 11.91 -27.35 5.50
N CYS A 74 12.99 -26.90 6.16
CA CYS A 74 13.30 -26.64 7.58
C CYS A 74 14.43 -25.59 7.67
N GLY A 75 14.41 -24.81 8.75
CA GLY A 75 15.44 -23.84 9.13
C GLY A 75 14.95 -23.07 10.36
N GLU A 76 14.90 -23.75 11.50
CA GLU A 76 14.28 -23.29 12.73
C GLU A 76 14.90 -22.00 13.28
N VAL A 77 14.06 -20.96 13.38
CA VAL A 77 14.01 -20.08 14.55
C VAL A 77 12.57 -19.59 14.75
N MET A 78 11.94 -20.09 15.80
CA MET A 78 10.69 -19.57 16.38
C MET A 78 10.92 -19.36 17.88
N PRO A 79 10.11 -18.54 18.61
CA PRO A 79 9.21 -17.48 18.15
C PRO A 79 9.40 -16.15 18.92
N VAL A 80 9.07 -15.01 18.29
CA VAL A 80 8.61 -13.82 19.04
C VAL A 80 7.09 -13.86 19.04
N ALA A 81 6.52 -14.19 20.20
CA ALA A 81 5.08 -14.21 20.41
C ALA A 81 4.52 -12.79 20.54
N ASN A 82 3.74 -12.35 19.56
CA ASN A 82 2.37 -11.81 19.69
C ASN A 82 2.00 -10.99 18.45
N GLY A 83 0.81 -11.28 17.91
CA GLY A 83 0.32 -10.87 16.60
C GLY A 83 0.53 -9.39 16.22
N GLY A 84 1.14 -9.20 15.06
CA GLY A 84 1.22 -7.94 14.34
C GLY A 84 1.78 -8.23 12.96
N GLU A 85 1.02 -7.90 11.93
CA GLU A 85 1.44 -7.99 10.53
C GLU A 85 2.79 -7.27 10.35
N VAL A 86 3.77 -7.99 9.78
CA VAL A 86 5.11 -7.46 9.49
C VAL A 86 4.99 -6.36 8.44
N VAL A 87 5.29 -5.13 8.82
CA VAL A 87 5.38 -4.01 7.90
C VAL A 87 6.71 -4.17 7.14
N GLY A 88 6.60 -4.73 5.93
CA GLY A 88 7.60 -4.84 4.86
C GLY A 88 9.09 -4.87 5.25
N ASP A 89 9.79 -5.92 4.83
CA ASP A 89 11.25 -6.06 4.77
C ASP A 89 11.92 -5.14 3.71
N GLY A 90 11.15 -4.25 3.07
CA GLY A 90 11.64 -3.33 2.05
C GLY A 90 11.97 -4.02 0.71
N GLU A 91 11.63 -5.31 0.56
CA GLU A 91 11.85 -6.04 -0.68
C GLU A 91 11.03 -5.44 -1.84
N GLY A 92 11.73 -5.11 -2.94
CA GLY A 92 11.11 -4.55 -4.16
C GLY A 92 11.05 -3.03 -4.23
N VAL A 93 11.51 -2.29 -3.22
CA VAL A 93 11.54 -0.82 -3.24
C VAL A 93 12.87 -0.30 -3.81
N ARG A 94 12.83 0.67 -4.74
CA ARG A 94 14.03 1.32 -5.28
C ARG A 94 14.75 2.10 -4.17
N ARG A 95 15.95 1.65 -3.77
CA ARG A 95 16.75 2.32 -2.74
C ARG A 95 17.44 3.58 -3.28
N VAL A 96 17.60 4.58 -2.40
CA VAL A 96 18.39 5.80 -2.64
C VAL A 96 19.60 5.76 -1.73
N GLU A 97 20.77 5.61 -2.34
CA GLU A 97 22.07 5.64 -1.66
C GLU A 97 22.79 6.95 -1.99
N LYS A 98 23.28 7.62 -0.96
CA LYS A 98 24.07 8.87 -1.04
C LYS A 98 25.09 8.91 0.08
N SER A 99 26.18 9.64 -0.12
CA SER A 99 27.16 9.89 0.93
C SER A 99 26.59 10.80 2.01
N ASP A 100 27.22 10.82 3.18
CA ASP A 100 26.78 11.69 4.27
C ASP A 100 27.00 13.18 3.93
N GLU A 101 28.02 13.52 3.15
CA GLU A 101 28.26 14.88 2.64
C GLU A 101 27.14 15.32 1.69
N GLU A 102 26.70 14.44 0.78
CA GLU A 102 25.57 14.72 -0.09
C GLU A 102 24.31 14.98 0.73
N TRP A 103 24.02 14.14 1.73
CA TRP A 103 22.88 14.35 2.62
C TRP A 103 22.97 15.65 3.42
N ARG A 104 24.15 16.00 3.94
CA ARG A 104 24.38 17.28 4.63
C ARG A 104 24.17 18.50 3.73
N SER A 105 24.35 18.35 2.41
CA SER A 105 24.13 19.43 1.45
C SER A 105 22.67 19.54 0.97
N LEU A 106 21.93 18.43 0.98
CA LEU A 106 20.53 18.36 0.53
C LEU A 106 19.53 18.68 1.64
N LEU A 107 19.84 18.26 2.87
CA LEU A 107 18.98 18.41 4.04
C LEU A 107 19.35 19.66 4.84
N SER A 108 18.35 20.28 5.45
CA SER A 108 18.58 21.26 6.51
C SER A 108 19.26 20.61 7.73
N HIS A 109 19.80 21.45 8.61
CA HIS A 109 20.49 20.97 9.80
C HIS A 109 19.59 20.07 10.69
N ASP A 110 18.33 20.47 10.88
CA ASP A 110 17.39 19.73 11.70
C ASP A 110 16.93 18.43 11.02
N GLU A 111 16.70 18.45 9.71
CA GLU A 111 16.39 17.25 8.92
C GLU A 111 17.53 16.23 8.98
N TYR A 112 18.77 16.67 8.79
CA TYR A 112 19.92 15.79 8.86
C TYR A 112 20.08 15.19 10.27
N ARG A 113 19.96 16.03 11.31
CA ARG A 113 20.06 15.60 12.71
C ARG A 113 18.99 14.55 13.05
N VAL A 114 17.75 14.75 12.63
CA VAL A 114 16.66 13.80 12.90
C VAL A 114 16.85 12.54 12.05
N MET A 115 16.97 12.68 10.73
CA MET A 115 16.89 11.56 9.79
C MET A 115 18.17 10.74 9.69
N ARG A 116 19.35 11.31 9.95
CA ARG A 116 20.64 10.60 9.82
C ARG A 116 21.31 10.36 11.17
N GLU A 117 21.23 11.31 12.10
CA GLU A 117 21.81 11.17 13.45
C GLU A 117 20.82 10.58 14.47
N LYS A 118 19.65 10.10 14.02
CA LYS A 118 18.57 9.53 14.86
C LYS A 118 18.12 10.47 15.98
N GLY A 119 18.18 11.77 15.73
CA GLY A 119 17.67 12.79 16.63
C GLY A 119 16.15 12.75 16.76
N THR A 120 15.62 13.47 17.74
CA THR A 120 14.18 13.65 17.92
C THR A 120 13.89 15.14 18.03
N GLU A 121 12.92 15.62 17.28
CA GLU A 121 12.48 17.02 17.36
C GLU A 121 11.84 17.30 18.73
N ARG A 122 11.84 18.57 19.15
CA ARG A 122 11.18 18.95 20.39
C ARG A 122 9.68 18.73 20.28
N ALA A 123 9.07 18.20 21.34
CA ALA A 123 7.62 18.02 21.39
C ALA A 123 6.88 19.35 21.11
N PHE A 124 5.79 19.26 20.35
CA PHE A 124 4.87 20.37 20.01
C PHE A 124 5.44 21.45 19.08
N THR A 125 6.64 21.27 18.49
CA THR A 125 7.24 22.26 17.58
C THR A 125 7.08 21.91 16.09
N GLY A 126 6.69 20.68 15.77
CA GLY A 126 6.59 20.20 14.39
C GLY A 126 5.55 20.93 13.53
N GLN A 127 5.94 21.33 12.32
CA GLN A 127 5.08 22.00 11.33
C GLN A 127 3.80 21.21 11.01
N TRP A 128 3.94 19.89 10.85
CA TRP A 128 2.87 18.99 10.43
C TRP A 128 2.03 18.42 11.58
N LEU A 129 2.35 18.79 12.83
CA LEU A 129 1.66 18.30 14.01
C LEU A 129 0.16 18.59 13.93
N LYS A 130 -0.21 19.84 13.65
CA LYS A 130 -1.61 20.30 13.61
C LYS A 130 -2.21 20.28 12.21
N ASN A 131 -1.49 19.78 11.22
CA ASN A 131 -1.99 19.71 9.85
C ASN A 131 -3.19 18.74 9.78
N LYS A 132 -4.26 19.18 9.11
CA LYS A 132 -5.52 18.44 8.85
C LYS A 132 -5.92 18.49 7.38
N GLU A 133 -5.05 18.99 6.51
CA GLU A 133 -5.30 19.02 5.08
C GLU A 133 -5.30 17.62 4.48
N LYS A 134 -6.02 17.44 3.37
CA LYS A 134 -6.06 16.17 2.63
C LYS A 134 -4.88 16.10 1.66
N GLY A 135 -4.10 15.04 1.77
CA GLY A 135 -2.87 14.83 1.01
C GLY A 135 -2.05 13.66 1.55
N GLN A 136 -0.81 13.59 1.09
CA GLN A 136 0.15 12.55 1.43
C GLN A 136 1.33 13.15 2.21
N TYR A 137 1.80 12.42 3.21
CA TYR A 137 3.04 12.70 3.90
C TYR A 137 4.16 11.89 3.25
N VAL A 138 5.15 12.61 2.74
CA VAL A 138 6.30 12.04 2.04
C VAL A 138 7.57 12.20 2.87
N CYS A 139 8.56 11.36 2.61
CA CYS A 139 9.88 11.45 3.24
C CYS A 139 10.56 12.76 2.81
N ALA A 140 10.96 13.62 3.77
CA ALA A 140 11.62 14.89 3.47
C ALA A 140 12.93 14.72 2.66
N ALA A 141 13.60 13.57 2.80
CA ALA A 141 14.88 13.30 2.14
C ALA A 141 14.75 12.74 0.71
N CYS A 142 13.87 11.75 0.50
CA CYS A 142 13.78 11.05 -0.80
C CYS A 142 12.44 11.22 -1.53
N GLY A 143 11.45 11.86 -0.90
CA GLY A 143 10.13 12.11 -1.48
C GLY A 143 9.21 10.87 -1.58
N SER A 144 9.60 9.72 -1.02
CA SER A 144 8.75 8.52 -1.00
C SER A 144 7.48 8.75 -0.18
N VAL A 145 6.34 8.21 -0.62
CA VAL A 145 5.07 8.28 0.14
C VAL A 145 5.16 7.39 1.37
N LEU A 146 4.92 7.95 2.57
CA LEU A 146 5.02 7.24 3.85
C LEU A 146 3.65 7.04 4.49
N PHE A 147 2.85 8.10 4.58
CA PHE A 147 1.57 8.10 5.29
C PHE A 147 0.50 8.89 4.53
N GLU A 148 -0.75 8.48 4.68
CA GLU A 148 -1.91 9.21 4.19
C GLU A 148 -2.49 10.15 5.26
N SER A 149 -3.07 11.25 4.83
CA SER A 149 -3.78 12.17 5.74
C SER A 149 -5.00 11.56 6.42
N ASP A 150 -5.58 10.51 5.84
CA ASP A 150 -6.73 9.80 6.40
C ASP A 150 -6.38 8.97 7.64
N ASP A 151 -5.14 8.47 7.71
CA ASP A 151 -4.64 7.69 8.85
C ASP A 151 -4.05 8.56 9.97
N LYS A 152 -4.00 9.88 9.76
CA LYS A 152 -3.48 10.81 10.76
C LYS A 152 -4.49 11.06 11.87
N PHE A 153 -4.06 10.96 13.12
CA PHE A 153 -4.90 11.22 14.29
C PHE A 153 -4.19 12.05 15.38
N GLU A 154 -4.98 12.63 16.29
CA GLU A 154 -4.47 13.44 17.39
C GLU A 154 -4.21 12.57 18.64
N SER A 155 -2.95 12.21 18.85
CA SER A 155 -2.49 11.42 20.02
C SER A 155 -2.14 12.26 21.25
N ARG A 156 -2.01 13.59 21.10
CA ARG A 156 -1.54 14.55 22.12
C ARG A 156 -0.12 14.30 22.65
N THR A 157 0.68 13.46 21.97
CA THR A 157 2.05 13.15 22.38
C THR A 157 3.04 14.27 22.08
N GLY A 158 2.70 15.17 21.15
CA GLY A 158 3.55 16.27 20.72
C GLY A 158 4.20 16.08 19.35
N TRP A 159 3.98 14.95 18.71
CA TRP A 159 4.44 14.63 17.35
C TRP A 159 3.28 14.14 16.47
N PRO A 160 3.35 14.33 15.13
CA PRO A 160 2.46 13.68 14.18
C PRO A 160 2.28 12.19 14.48
N SER A 161 1.04 11.72 14.46
CA SER A 161 0.70 10.32 14.73
C SER A 161 -0.20 9.75 13.65
N PHE A 162 0.14 8.56 13.18
CA PHE A 162 -0.58 7.83 12.13
C PHE A 162 -0.95 6.43 12.60
N SER A 163 -2.09 5.91 12.15
CA SER A 163 -2.55 4.57 12.47
C SER A 163 -2.00 3.50 11.53
N GLU A 164 -1.73 3.85 10.28
CA GLU A 164 -1.32 2.93 9.22
C GLU A 164 -0.29 3.58 8.29
N VAL A 165 0.42 2.74 7.53
CA VAL A 165 1.38 3.17 6.49
C VAL A 165 0.69 3.18 5.12
N ALA A 166 1.07 4.13 4.26
CA ALA A 166 0.44 4.27 2.94
C ALA A 166 0.87 3.15 1.97
N GLU A 167 2.17 2.89 1.89
CA GLU A 167 2.74 1.88 0.98
C GLU A 167 3.60 0.88 1.75
N LYS A 168 3.30 -0.41 1.58
CA LYS A 168 4.12 -1.49 2.15
C LYS A 168 5.54 -1.41 1.59
N GLY A 169 6.54 -1.41 2.47
CA GLY A 169 7.96 -1.36 2.12
C GLY A 169 8.60 0.03 2.17
N ASN A 170 7.84 1.13 2.03
CA ASN A 170 8.39 2.48 2.19
C ASN A 170 8.66 2.85 3.66
N VAL A 171 7.99 2.15 4.57
CA VAL A 171 8.20 2.26 6.01
C VAL A 171 8.66 0.89 6.51
N VAL A 172 9.83 0.86 7.15
CA VAL A 172 10.46 -0.36 7.70
C VAL A 172 10.63 -0.18 9.20
N LEU A 173 10.39 -1.25 9.94
CA LEU A 173 10.59 -1.28 11.39
C LEU A 173 11.96 -1.89 11.71
N LYS A 174 12.76 -1.19 12.52
CA LYS A 174 14.04 -1.67 13.04
C LYS A 174 13.98 -1.72 14.56
N GLU A 175 14.61 -2.73 15.14
CA GLU A 175 14.68 -2.83 16.60
C GLU A 175 15.70 -1.82 17.15
N ASP A 176 15.27 -0.96 18.07
CA ASP A 176 16.07 0.04 18.76
C ASP A 176 16.22 -0.36 20.24
N ARG A 177 17.45 -0.68 20.64
CA ARG A 177 17.83 -1.04 22.02
C ARG A 177 18.46 0.11 22.80
N SER A 178 18.38 1.33 22.28
CA SER A 178 18.98 2.50 22.91
C SER A 178 18.33 2.82 24.26
N TYR A 179 19.11 3.44 25.16
CA TYR A 179 18.65 3.84 26.50
C TYR A 179 18.09 2.71 27.37
N GLY A 180 18.48 1.45 27.10
CA GLY A 180 18.05 0.30 27.90
C GLY A 180 16.58 -0.11 27.69
N MET A 181 15.92 0.41 26.64
CA MET A 181 14.55 0.06 26.26
C MET A 181 14.57 -0.65 24.91
N VAL A 182 13.63 -1.58 24.69
CA VAL A 182 13.39 -2.18 23.38
C VAL A 182 12.21 -1.44 22.74
N ARG A 183 12.48 -0.70 21.67
CA ARG A 183 11.48 0.03 20.88
C ARG A 183 11.58 -0.39 19.42
N ALA A 184 10.50 -0.20 18.67
CA ALA A 184 10.52 -0.35 17.23
C ALA A 184 10.73 1.04 16.59
N GLU A 185 11.94 1.30 16.11
CA GLU A 185 12.28 2.45 15.29
C GLU A 185 11.61 2.33 13.93
N VAL A 186 11.08 3.44 13.44
CA VAL A 186 10.48 3.55 12.12
C VAL A 186 11.48 4.27 11.23
N VAL A 187 11.89 3.61 10.14
CA VAL A 187 12.80 4.18 9.14
C VAL A 187 12.18 4.14 7.76
N CYS A 188 12.64 5.03 6.88
CA CYS A 188 12.27 5.01 5.47
C CYS A 188 12.94 3.81 4.77
N GLY A 189 12.16 2.96 4.13
CA GLY A 189 12.66 1.80 3.38
C GLY A 189 13.45 2.15 2.13
N VAL A 190 13.31 3.38 1.62
CA VAL A 190 14.01 3.88 0.42
C VAL A 190 15.40 4.41 0.75
N CYS A 191 15.53 5.28 1.76
CA CYS A 191 16.79 5.99 2.05
C CYS A 191 17.39 5.73 3.45
N ASP A 192 16.80 4.80 4.21
CA ASP A 192 17.15 4.50 5.61
C ASP A 192 17.04 5.69 6.59
N GLY A 193 16.39 6.78 6.19
CA GLY A 193 16.20 7.94 7.05
C GLY A 193 15.34 7.58 8.28
N HIS A 194 15.81 7.97 9.47
CA HIS A 194 15.05 7.87 10.72
C HIS A 194 13.81 8.75 10.65
N LEU A 195 12.65 8.16 10.98
CA LEU A 195 11.37 8.85 10.99
C LEU A 195 10.85 9.02 12.42
N GLY A 196 10.94 7.98 13.25
CA GLY A 196 10.46 8.00 14.63
C GLY A 196 10.31 6.61 15.23
N HIS A 197 9.22 6.36 15.94
CA HIS A 197 8.94 5.08 16.62
C HIS A 197 7.48 4.65 16.47
N VAL A 198 7.24 3.35 16.49
CA VAL A 198 5.90 2.78 16.49
C VAL A 198 5.56 2.19 17.87
N PHE A 199 4.31 2.38 18.28
CA PHE A 199 3.77 1.90 19.54
C PHE A 199 2.48 1.11 19.31
N ASN A 200 2.10 0.26 20.27
CA ASN A 200 0.89 -0.59 20.20
C ASN A 200 -0.31 0.03 20.96
N ASP A 201 -0.36 1.35 21.07
CA ASP A 201 -1.38 2.14 21.77
C ASP A 201 -2.20 3.02 20.80
N GLY A 202 -2.28 2.60 19.53
CA GLY A 202 -3.03 3.30 18.50
C GLY A 202 -4.52 2.94 18.45
N PRO A 203 -5.30 3.67 17.64
CA PRO A 203 -6.70 3.35 17.40
C PRO A 203 -6.87 2.06 16.58
N LEU A 204 -8.05 1.45 16.64
CA LEU A 204 -8.45 0.40 15.71
C LEU A 204 -8.56 0.97 14.27
N PRO A 205 -8.35 0.15 13.23
CA PRO A 205 -8.20 -1.31 13.25
C PRO A 205 -6.79 -1.81 13.57
N SER A 206 -5.76 -1.00 13.32
CA SER A 206 -4.36 -1.42 13.42
C SER A 206 -3.88 -1.64 14.86
N GLY A 207 -4.41 -0.83 15.80
CA GLY A 207 -3.88 -0.73 17.16
C GLY A 207 -2.47 -0.15 17.22
N LYS A 208 -1.92 0.33 16.10
CA LYS A 208 -0.57 0.89 16.00
C LYS A 208 -0.61 2.41 15.98
N ARG A 209 0.39 3.02 16.60
CA ARG A 209 0.64 4.46 16.55
C ARG A 209 2.05 4.70 16.05
N TYR A 210 2.16 5.12 14.80
CA TYR A 210 3.39 5.61 14.21
C TYR A 210 3.61 7.05 14.67
N CYS A 211 4.52 7.25 15.61
CA CYS A 211 4.88 8.55 16.17
C CYS A 211 6.10 9.09 15.42
N ILE A 212 5.87 10.04 14.53
CA ILE A 212 6.84 10.45 13.52
C ILE A 212 7.25 11.90 13.73
N ASN A 213 8.56 12.18 13.62
CA ASN A 213 9.06 13.55 13.66
C ASN A 213 8.51 14.33 12.47
N SER A 214 7.92 15.50 12.71
CA SER A 214 7.46 16.37 11.65
C SER A 214 8.57 16.83 10.73
N VAL A 215 9.77 17.08 11.25
CA VAL A 215 10.95 17.46 10.47
C VAL A 215 11.35 16.38 9.45
N ALA A 216 11.01 15.11 9.68
CA ALA A 216 11.30 14.02 8.75
C ALA A 216 10.25 13.88 7.62
N LEU A 217 9.21 14.70 7.64
CA LEU A 217 8.07 14.64 6.72
C LEU A 217 7.98 15.93 5.89
N ASP A 218 7.56 15.77 4.64
CA ASP A 218 7.00 16.83 3.82
C ASP A 218 5.56 16.47 3.43
N PHE A 219 4.78 17.42 2.92
CA PHE A 219 3.35 17.25 2.66
C PHE A 219 2.93 17.64 1.24
N ASN A 220 2.43 16.65 0.50
CA ASN A 220 1.86 16.82 -0.82
C ASN A 220 0.33 16.88 -0.74
N LYS A 221 -0.22 18.08 -0.90
CA LYS A 221 -1.68 18.29 -0.89
C LYS A 221 -2.34 17.73 -2.15
N TYR A 222 -3.50 17.10 -2.00
CA TYR A 222 -4.30 16.70 -3.15
C TYR A 222 -4.86 17.92 -3.89
N ALA A 223 -4.75 17.92 -5.22
CA ALA A 223 -5.37 18.93 -6.05
C ALA A 223 -6.90 18.90 -5.87
N LYS A 224 -7.50 20.09 -5.78
CA LYS A 224 -8.95 20.26 -5.63
C LYS A 224 -9.65 20.26 -6.98
#